data_AF-A0A1D3KZX4-F1
#
_entry.id   AF-A0A1D3KZX4-F1
#
_cell.length_a   1.000
_cell.length_b   1.000
_cell.length_c   1.000
_cell.angle_alpha   90.00
_cell.angle_beta   90.00
_cell.angle_gamma   90.00
#
_symmetry.space_group_name_H-M   'P 1'
#
loop_
_entity.id
_entity.type
_entity.pdbx_description
1 polymer ?
#
loop_
_entity_poly.entity_id
_entity_poly.type
_entity_poly.pdbx_seq_one_letter_code
_entity_poly.pdbx_strand_id
1 'polypeptide(L)'
;MIENKIKTLRKAAKVSTMRNSDRIWCVIAGNEEMVNNVAYAAIKDKNRAKILCREHITTKESFVTKKFDFILIYGDLDKIRELSWICKENGGAYIKIAPYYAINESNLLLTVGPEDSVKKFMGDCEKNRVKLSFLLEDQTTGFIETDVYLTNKLPTFIRNTIDPLFKIADVALSTVLVSTTEDYIKKIKEIAKLNKIFVIEFDKFLEED
;
A
#
# COMPACT_ATOMS: atom_id res chain seq x y z
N MET A 1 14.23 14.55 -30.79
CA MET A 1 14.67 14.72 -29.38
C MET A 1 14.02 15.91 -28.67
N ILE A 2 13.88 17.08 -29.31
CA ILE A 2 13.22 18.26 -28.72
C ILE A 2 11.73 18.00 -28.42
N GLU A 3 11.06 17.26 -29.29
CA GLU A 3 9.63 16.94 -29.20
C GLU A 3 9.26 16.07 -27.98
N ASN A 4 10.12 15.11 -27.62
CA ASN A 4 9.95 14.32 -26.38
C ASN A 4 10.10 15.19 -25.13
N LYS A 5 11.07 16.12 -25.11
CA LYS A 5 11.22 17.05 -23.98
C LYS A 5 10.03 18.00 -23.86
N ILE A 6 9.48 18.47 -24.98
CA ILE A 6 8.25 19.29 -25.01
C ILE A 6 7.05 18.49 -24.52
N LYS A 7 6.93 17.21 -24.87
CA LYS A 7 5.85 16.33 -24.38
C LYS A 7 5.96 16.07 -22.88
N THR A 8 7.17 15.85 -22.36
CA THR A 8 7.43 15.71 -20.92
C THR A 8 7.18 17.01 -20.16
N LEU A 9 7.59 18.16 -20.71
CA LEU A 9 7.32 19.48 -20.12
C LEU A 9 5.84 19.82 -20.14
N ARG A 10 5.11 19.48 -21.21
CA ARG A 10 3.64 19.61 -21.26
C ARG A 10 2.96 18.64 -20.28
N LYS A 11 3.49 17.44 -20.08
CA LYS A 11 3.00 16.47 -19.08
C LYS A 11 3.20 17.01 -17.65
N ALA A 12 4.36 17.61 -17.36
CA ALA A 12 4.64 18.27 -16.09
C ALA A 12 3.83 19.57 -15.89
N ALA A 13 3.60 20.34 -16.95
CA ALA A 13 2.82 21.58 -16.90
C ALA A 13 1.30 21.33 -16.79
N LYS A 14 0.80 20.22 -17.34
CA LYS A 14 -0.60 19.78 -17.15
C LYS A 14 -0.85 19.35 -15.70
N VAL A 15 0.18 18.80 -15.04
CA VAL A 15 0.18 18.49 -13.59
C VAL A 15 0.22 19.76 -12.72
N SER A 16 0.69 20.90 -13.24
CA SER A 16 0.83 22.14 -12.46
C SER A 16 -0.29 23.17 -12.65
N THR A 17 -1.28 22.94 -13.51
CA THR A 17 -2.27 23.97 -13.90
C THR A 17 -3.73 23.65 -13.60
N MET A 18 -4.07 22.49 -13.01
CA MET A 18 -5.46 22.21 -12.58
C MET A 18 -5.74 22.82 -11.21
N ARG A 19 -6.04 24.12 -11.18
CA ARG A 19 -6.56 24.83 -10.00
C ARG A 19 -8.07 24.62 -9.85
N ASN A 20 -8.50 23.40 -9.57
CA ASN A 20 -9.84 23.13 -9.04
C ASN A 20 -9.72 21.97 -8.05
N SER A 21 -9.58 22.29 -6.75
CA SER A 21 -9.47 21.36 -5.61
C SER A 21 -9.02 19.94 -6.01
N ASP A 22 -7.73 19.77 -6.31
CA ASP A 22 -7.17 18.47 -6.71
C ASP A 22 -7.31 17.49 -5.53
N ARG A 23 -8.47 16.83 -5.47
CA ARG A 23 -8.69 15.71 -4.59
C ARG A 23 -7.95 14.52 -5.17
N ILE A 24 -7.21 13.85 -4.31
CA ILE A 24 -6.39 12.72 -4.69
C ILE A 24 -6.68 11.57 -3.74
N TRP A 25 -6.38 10.36 -4.19
CA TRP A 25 -6.40 9.20 -3.31
C TRP A 25 -5.03 9.03 -2.65
N CYS A 26 -5.05 8.54 -1.42
CA CYS A 26 -3.88 8.20 -0.66
C CYS A 26 -4.08 6.83 -0.04
N VAL A 27 -3.10 5.98 -0.27
CA VAL A 27 -2.98 4.69 0.38
C VAL A 27 -1.94 4.84 1.46
N ILE A 28 -2.23 4.34 2.66
CA ILE A 28 -1.29 4.26 3.77
C ILE A 28 -1.31 2.85 4.33
N ALA A 29 -0.13 2.30 4.60
CA ALA A 29 0.04 0.99 5.21
C ALA A 29 1.17 1.00 6.26
N GLY A 30 0.99 0.25 7.33
CA GLY A 30 2.00 0.11 8.40
C GLY A 30 1.40 -0.43 9.68
N ASN A 31 2.01 -0.10 10.83
CA ASN A 31 1.52 -0.56 12.13
C ASN A 31 0.16 0.04 12.50
N GLU A 32 -0.59 -0.69 13.32
CA GLU A 32 -1.93 -0.31 13.78
C GLU A 32 -1.94 1.08 14.43
N GLU A 33 -0.99 1.38 15.32
CA GLU A 33 -0.89 2.67 15.99
C GLU A 33 -0.70 3.83 15.00
N MET A 34 0.19 3.65 14.01
CA MET A 34 0.42 4.67 12.97
C MET A 34 -0.84 4.89 12.12
N VAL A 35 -1.49 3.81 11.70
CA VAL A 35 -2.72 3.92 10.89
C VAL A 35 -3.86 4.53 11.72
N ASN A 36 -3.92 4.27 13.03
CA ASN A 36 -4.85 4.94 13.95
C ASN A 36 -4.61 6.45 14.01
N ASN A 37 -3.36 6.90 14.07
CA ASN A 37 -3.02 8.32 14.07
C ASN A 37 -3.47 9.01 12.78
N VAL A 38 -3.24 8.37 11.64
CA VAL A 38 -3.71 8.85 10.32
C VAL A 38 -5.23 8.87 10.26
N ALA A 39 -5.91 7.81 10.68
CA ALA A 39 -7.37 7.72 10.69
C ALA A 39 -7.99 8.81 11.57
N TYR A 40 -7.44 9.04 12.76
CA TYR A 40 -7.88 10.11 13.65
C TYR A 40 -7.71 11.49 13.00
N ALA A 41 -6.56 11.77 12.40
CA ALA A 41 -6.29 13.04 11.72
C ALA A 41 -7.19 13.27 10.49
N ALA A 42 -7.60 12.20 9.79
CA ALA A 42 -8.56 12.27 8.70
C ALA A 42 -9.99 12.52 9.20
N ILE A 43 -10.44 11.80 10.23
CA ILE A 43 -11.79 11.95 10.82
C ILE A 43 -11.99 13.35 11.43
N LYS A 44 -10.94 13.89 12.06
CA LYS A 44 -10.97 15.23 12.65
C LYS A 44 -11.27 16.33 11.63
N ASP A 45 -10.92 16.11 10.36
CA ASP A 45 -11.11 17.05 9.26
C ASP A 45 -11.91 16.43 8.10
N LYS A 46 -13.08 15.88 8.46
CA LYS A 46 -13.99 15.13 7.57
C LYS A 46 -14.44 15.87 6.29
N ASN A 47 -14.32 17.19 6.26
CA ASN A 47 -14.66 17.99 5.08
C ASN A 47 -13.56 17.94 4.00
N ARG A 48 -12.32 17.61 4.41
CA ARG A 48 -11.12 17.65 3.58
C ARG A 48 -10.53 16.27 3.29
N ALA A 49 -10.96 15.24 4.02
CA ALA A 49 -10.60 13.86 3.76
C ALA A 49 -11.71 12.89 4.18
N LYS A 50 -11.92 11.85 3.38
CA LYS A 50 -12.87 10.76 3.58
C LYS A 50 -12.10 9.43 3.54
N ILE A 51 -12.28 8.60 4.57
CA ILE A 51 -11.76 7.24 4.57
C ILE A 51 -12.70 6.40 3.71
N LEU A 52 -12.15 5.76 2.68
CA LEU A 52 -12.90 4.91 1.74
C LEU A 52 -12.88 3.44 2.16
N CYS A 53 -11.74 2.98 2.67
CA CYS A 53 -11.55 1.61 3.12
C CYS A 53 -10.48 1.57 4.20
N ARG A 54 -10.63 0.66 5.16
CA ARG A 54 -9.62 0.35 6.16
C ARG A 54 -9.68 -1.15 6.44
N GLU A 55 -8.53 -1.79 6.49
CA GLU A 55 -8.42 -3.23 6.72
C GLU A 55 -7.29 -3.53 7.70
N HIS A 56 -7.49 -4.52 8.56
CA HIS A 56 -6.44 -5.10 9.41
C HIS A 56 -6.02 -6.44 8.80
N ILE A 57 -4.75 -6.54 8.42
CA ILE A 57 -4.22 -7.71 7.73
C ILE A 57 -3.34 -8.51 8.68
N THR A 58 -3.68 -9.79 8.81
CA THR A 58 -2.87 -10.78 9.52
C THR A 58 -2.39 -11.85 8.56
N THR A 59 -1.07 -11.93 8.36
CA THR A 59 -0.45 -12.92 7.48
C THR A 59 0.42 -13.88 8.27
N LYS A 60 0.20 -15.19 8.10
CA LYS A 60 1.02 -16.23 8.75
C LYS A 60 2.04 -16.78 7.78
N GLU A 61 3.32 -16.73 8.12
CA GLU A 61 4.41 -17.26 7.31
C GLU A 61 5.44 -17.99 8.16
N SER A 62 5.71 -19.25 7.81
CA SER A 62 6.52 -20.16 8.64
C SER A 62 6.04 -20.07 10.08
N PHE A 63 6.88 -19.66 11.04
CA PHE A 63 6.53 -19.55 12.46
C PHE A 63 6.11 -18.14 12.91
N VAL A 64 5.98 -17.20 11.98
CA VAL A 64 5.77 -15.78 12.24
C VAL A 64 4.38 -15.36 11.76
N THR A 65 3.70 -14.55 12.56
CA THR A 65 2.48 -13.84 12.20
C THR A 65 2.85 -12.37 12.03
N LYS A 66 2.68 -11.86 10.82
CA LYS A 66 2.89 -10.46 10.46
C LYS A 66 1.54 -9.75 10.53
N LYS A 67 1.47 -8.63 11.23
CA LYS A 67 0.25 -7.83 11.36
C LYS A 67 0.50 -6.42 10.87
N PHE A 68 -0.43 -5.89 10.10
CA PHE A 68 -0.37 -4.53 9.64
C PHE A 68 -1.76 -4.01 9.27
N ASP A 69 -1.89 -2.70 9.31
CA ASP A 69 -3.10 -2.00 8.91
C ASP A 69 -2.90 -1.34 7.55
N PHE A 70 -4.03 -1.22 6.85
CA PHE A 70 -4.17 -0.57 5.58
C PHE A 70 -5.29 0.46 5.66
N ILE A 71 -5.10 1.64 5.08
CA ILE A 71 -6.15 2.64 4.94
C ILE A 71 -6.07 3.33 3.57
N LEU A 72 -7.23 3.44 2.92
CA LEU A 72 -7.44 4.19 1.68
C LEU A 72 -8.27 5.44 1.99
N ILE A 73 -7.75 6.60 1.58
CA ILE A 73 -8.31 7.91 1.89
C ILE A 73 -8.44 8.69 0.59
N TYR A 74 -9.55 9.42 0.42
CA TYR A 74 -9.74 10.38 -0.65
C TYR A 74 -9.94 11.77 -0.05
N GLY A 75 -9.22 12.77 -0.53
CA GLY A 75 -9.25 14.09 0.07
C GLY A 75 -8.43 15.12 -0.67
N ASP A 76 -8.51 16.35 -0.19
CA ASP A 76 -7.82 17.49 -0.78
C ASP A 76 -6.30 17.30 -0.67
N LEU A 77 -5.56 17.68 -1.72
CA LEU A 77 -4.11 17.49 -1.82
C LEU A 77 -3.34 17.93 -0.56
N ASP A 78 -3.68 19.07 0.02
CA ASP A 78 -3.00 19.59 1.22
C ASP A 78 -3.25 18.72 2.44
N LYS A 79 -4.49 18.23 2.61
CA LYS A 79 -4.81 17.33 3.72
C LYS A 79 -4.15 15.97 3.52
N ILE A 80 -4.16 15.43 2.31
CA ILE A 80 -3.45 14.20 1.99
C ILE A 80 -1.94 14.36 2.21
N ARG A 81 -1.37 15.52 1.89
CA ARG A 81 0.05 15.82 2.17
C ARG A 81 0.32 15.74 3.67
N GLU A 82 -0.46 16.41 4.50
CA GLU A 82 -0.37 16.33 5.97
C GLU A 82 -0.43 14.88 6.47
N LEU A 83 -1.41 14.09 6.03
CA LEU A 83 -1.54 12.68 6.43
C LEU A 83 -0.34 11.83 6.00
N SER A 84 0.25 12.14 4.84
CA SER A 84 1.45 11.44 4.35
C SER A 84 2.69 11.76 5.20
N TRP A 85 2.79 12.98 5.73
CA TRP A 85 3.84 13.35 6.69
C TRP A 85 3.71 12.55 7.98
N ILE A 86 2.49 12.50 8.56
CA ILE A 86 2.21 11.68 9.74
C ILE A 86 2.61 10.22 9.47
N CYS A 87 2.23 9.68 8.32
CA CYS A 87 2.61 8.32 7.93
C CYS A 87 4.14 8.11 7.94
N LYS A 88 4.91 8.97 7.25
CA LYS A 88 6.38 8.81 7.15
C LYS A 88 7.09 9.01 8.49
N GLU A 89 6.68 9.98 9.29
CA GLU A 89 7.27 10.21 10.61
C GLU A 89 7.07 9.01 11.55
N ASN A 90 5.98 8.27 11.35
CA ASN A 90 5.64 7.08 12.12
C ASN A 90 5.99 5.76 11.40
N GLY A 91 6.89 5.80 10.40
CA GLY A 91 7.46 4.60 9.79
C GLY A 91 6.63 3.93 8.70
N GLY A 92 5.50 4.52 8.28
CA GLY A 92 4.58 3.91 7.30
C GLY A 92 5.02 4.02 5.83
N ALA A 93 4.35 3.22 4.99
CA ALA A 93 4.36 3.38 3.54
C ALA A 93 3.14 4.20 3.12
N TYR A 94 3.29 5.04 2.09
CA TYR A 94 2.18 5.74 1.48
C TYR A 94 2.33 5.91 -0.03
N ILE A 95 1.21 5.79 -0.76
CA ILE A 95 1.14 6.13 -2.18
C ILE A 95 0.09 7.21 -2.39
N LYS A 96 0.47 8.30 -3.04
CA LYS A 96 -0.45 9.32 -3.56
C LYS A 96 -0.84 8.96 -4.99
N ILE A 97 -2.12 8.72 -5.22
CA ILE A 97 -2.66 8.36 -6.52
C ILE A 97 -3.37 9.59 -7.07
N ALA A 98 -2.73 10.24 -8.04
CA ALA A 98 -3.30 11.38 -8.74
C ALA A 98 -4.44 10.92 -9.68
N PRO A 99 -5.45 11.78 -9.95
CA PRO A 99 -6.52 11.49 -10.89
C PRO A 99 -6.07 11.02 -12.27
N TYR A 100 -4.88 11.44 -12.70
CA TYR A 100 -4.26 10.95 -13.94
C TYR A 100 -4.21 9.42 -14.01
N TYR A 101 -3.87 8.71 -12.94
CA TYR A 101 -3.80 7.25 -12.98
C TYR A 101 -5.19 6.64 -13.12
N ALA A 102 -6.16 7.11 -12.32
CA ALA A 102 -7.55 6.67 -12.39
C ALA A 102 -8.17 6.84 -13.78
N ILE A 103 -7.80 7.90 -14.50
CA ILE A 103 -8.37 8.23 -15.83
C ILE A 103 -7.67 7.45 -16.96
N ASN A 104 -6.35 7.21 -16.85
CA ASN A 104 -5.56 6.72 -17.99
C ASN A 104 -5.13 5.25 -17.88
N GLU A 105 -5.24 4.65 -16.69
CA GLU A 105 -4.84 3.27 -16.46
C GLU A 105 -6.09 2.41 -16.23
N SER A 106 -6.15 1.24 -16.88
CA SER A 106 -7.25 0.30 -16.72
C SER A 106 -6.97 -0.68 -15.57
N ASN A 107 -8.01 -1.07 -14.82
CA ASN A 107 -7.95 -2.14 -13.82
C ASN A 107 -6.82 -1.91 -12.81
N LEU A 108 -6.90 -0.81 -12.06
CA LEU A 108 -5.90 -0.52 -11.05
C LEU A 108 -6.03 -1.51 -9.89
N LEU A 109 -4.94 -2.17 -9.58
CA LEU A 109 -4.80 -3.05 -8.43
C LEU A 109 -3.76 -2.47 -7.48
N LEU A 110 -4.12 -2.44 -6.21
CA LEU A 110 -3.23 -2.01 -5.15
C LEU A 110 -2.85 -3.23 -4.32
N THR A 111 -1.56 -3.47 -4.18
CA THR A 111 -1.01 -4.61 -3.47
C THR A 111 -0.23 -4.13 -2.25
N VAL A 112 -0.46 -4.75 -1.09
CA VAL A 112 0.24 -4.45 0.16
C VAL A 112 0.70 -5.74 0.81
N GLY A 113 1.98 -5.80 1.17
CA GLY A 113 2.53 -6.93 1.88
C GLY A 113 4.01 -6.76 2.20
N PRO A 114 4.62 -7.76 2.86
CA PRO A 114 6.06 -7.76 3.12
C PRO A 114 6.85 -7.61 1.82
N GLU A 115 7.93 -6.83 1.84
CA GLU A 115 8.70 -6.50 0.64
C GLU A 115 9.14 -7.76 -0.15
N ASP A 116 9.67 -8.77 0.54
CA ASP A 116 10.08 -10.04 -0.09
C ASP A 116 8.91 -10.79 -0.72
N SER A 117 7.74 -10.75 -0.08
CA SER A 117 6.51 -11.34 -0.62
C SER A 117 6.09 -10.61 -1.89
N VAL A 118 6.11 -9.27 -1.89
CA VAL A 118 5.79 -8.43 -3.06
C VAL A 118 6.75 -8.70 -4.21
N LYS A 119 8.06 -8.75 -3.96
CA LYS A 119 9.07 -9.11 -4.97
C LYS A 119 8.81 -10.49 -5.57
N LYS A 120 8.52 -11.48 -4.72
CA LYS A 120 8.18 -12.84 -5.17
C LYS A 120 6.91 -12.87 -6.01
N PHE A 121 5.88 -12.14 -5.61
CA PHE A 121 4.63 -12.00 -6.37
C PHE A 121 4.85 -11.41 -7.76
N MET A 122 5.67 -10.36 -7.88
CA MET A 122 6.01 -9.78 -9.17
C MET A 122 6.74 -10.80 -10.06
N GLY A 123 7.70 -11.54 -9.49
CA GLY A 123 8.40 -12.61 -10.18
C GLY A 123 7.48 -13.77 -10.60
N ASP A 124 6.54 -14.18 -9.74
CA ASP A 124 5.56 -15.22 -10.05
C ASP A 124 4.59 -14.76 -11.15
N CYS A 125 4.18 -13.48 -11.16
CA CYS A 125 3.36 -12.94 -12.24
C CYS A 125 4.10 -12.98 -13.59
N GLU A 126 5.36 -12.56 -13.63
CA GLU A 126 6.21 -12.63 -14.82
C GLU A 126 6.35 -14.07 -15.32
N LYS A 127 6.71 -15.00 -14.43
CA LYS A 127 6.84 -16.44 -14.74
C LYS A 127 5.54 -17.03 -15.30
N ASN A 128 4.40 -16.55 -14.83
CA ASN A 128 3.08 -16.98 -15.27
C ASN A 128 2.58 -16.22 -16.51
N ARG A 129 3.42 -15.39 -17.15
CA ARG A 129 3.10 -14.56 -18.32
C ARG A 129 1.89 -13.67 -18.10
N VAL A 130 1.72 -13.19 -16.86
CA VAL A 130 0.70 -12.21 -16.50
C VAL A 130 1.22 -10.82 -16.86
N LYS A 131 0.47 -10.07 -17.66
CA LYS A 131 0.84 -8.70 -18.01
C LYS A 131 0.38 -7.74 -16.93
N LEU A 132 1.32 -7.07 -16.30
CA LEU A 132 1.09 -6.00 -15.33
C LEU A 132 2.03 -4.84 -15.63
N SER A 133 1.53 -3.63 -15.44
CA SER A 133 2.30 -2.40 -15.53
C SER A 133 2.50 -1.88 -14.12
N PHE A 134 3.74 -1.74 -13.70
CA PHE A 134 4.08 -1.13 -12.43
C PHE A 134 3.96 0.40 -12.53
N LEU A 135 3.23 1.03 -11.61
CA LEU A 135 2.95 2.46 -11.66
C LEU A 135 3.63 3.22 -10.53
N LEU A 136 3.38 2.82 -9.28
CA LEU A 136 3.87 3.50 -8.08
C LEU A 136 4.24 2.46 -7.03
N GLU A 137 5.25 2.75 -6.22
CA GLU A 137 5.60 1.98 -5.02
C GLU A 137 6.03 2.94 -3.92
N ASP A 138 5.73 2.56 -2.69
CA ASP A 138 6.40 3.08 -1.51
C ASP A 138 6.59 1.95 -0.50
N GLN A 139 7.61 2.11 0.34
CA GLN A 139 7.97 1.14 1.35
C GLN A 139 7.95 1.79 2.73
N THR A 140 7.69 0.98 3.76
CA THR A 140 7.77 1.45 5.15
C THR A 140 9.21 1.82 5.48
N THR A 141 9.38 2.90 6.25
CA THR A 141 10.68 3.27 6.83
C THR A 141 10.86 2.69 8.23
N GLY A 142 9.76 2.22 8.85
CA GLY A 142 9.77 1.44 10.08
C GLY A 142 9.40 -0.02 9.82
N PHE A 143 9.54 -0.84 10.86
CA PHE A 143 9.23 -2.26 10.83
C PHE A 143 7.84 -2.55 11.38
N ILE A 144 7.21 -3.59 10.85
CA ILE A 144 5.91 -4.02 11.36
C ILE A 144 6.00 -5.04 12.48
N GLU A 145 4.95 -5.08 13.30
CA GLU A 145 4.84 -6.06 14.38
C GLU A 145 4.81 -7.50 13.84
N THR A 146 5.69 -8.33 14.40
CA THR A 146 5.78 -9.76 14.12
C THR A 146 5.66 -10.56 15.41
N ASP A 147 4.69 -11.48 15.45
CA ASP A 147 4.52 -12.43 16.54
C ASP A 147 5.02 -13.82 16.14
N VAL A 148 5.88 -14.45 16.93
CA VAL A 148 6.22 -15.86 16.72
C VAL A 148 5.21 -16.75 17.41
N TYR A 149 4.54 -17.62 16.65
CA TYR A 149 3.59 -18.56 17.24
C TYR A 149 4.26 -19.86 17.72
N LEU A 150 5.49 -20.16 17.30
CA LEU A 150 6.21 -21.36 17.78
C LEU A 150 6.41 -21.30 19.30
N THR A 151 6.59 -20.10 19.85
CA THR A 151 6.81 -19.91 21.29
C THR A 151 5.57 -20.19 22.13
N ASN A 152 4.37 -20.17 21.56
CA ASN A 152 3.14 -20.56 22.27
C ASN A 152 3.09 -22.07 22.60
N LYS A 153 3.91 -22.89 21.94
CA LYS A 153 4.05 -24.33 22.24
C LYS A 153 5.33 -24.67 23.02
N LEU A 154 6.18 -23.68 23.30
CA LEU A 154 7.43 -23.89 24.03
C LEU A 154 7.22 -23.65 25.54
N PRO A 155 7.95 -24.38 26.41
CA PRO A 155 7.99 -24.11 27.85
C PRO A 155 8.40 -22.66 28.14
N THR A 156 7.86 -22.07 29.21
CA THR A 156 8.00 -20.64 29.54
C THR A 156 9.46 -20.16 29.58
N PHE A 157 10.39 -21.01 30.02
CA PHE A 157 11.81 -20.65 30.09
C PHE A 157 12.45 -20.48 28.70
N ILE A 158 12.12 -21.34 27.73
CA ILE A 158 12.61 -21.23 26.35
C ILE A 158 11.94 -20.05 25.65
N ARG A 159 10.63 -19.88 25.87
CA ARG A 159 9.85 -18.76 25.33
C ARG A 159 10.45 -17.42 25.73
N ASN A 160 10.75 -17.21 27.02
CA ASN A 160 11.29 -15.94 27.51
C ASN A 160 12.68 -15.61 26.94
N THR A 161 13.46 -16.62 26.56
CA THR A 161 14.78 -16.43 25.93
C THR A 161 14.67 -16.14 24.43
N ILE A 162 13.69 -16.76 23.74
CA ILE A 162 13.57 -16.71 22.28
C ILE A 162 12.65 -15.57 21.80
N ASP A 163 11.56 -15.26 22.51
CA ASP A 163 10.60 -14.22 22.13
C ASP A 163 11.27 -12.87 21.78
N PRO A 164 12.26 -12.36 22.56
CA PRO A 164 12.93 -11.10 22.23
C PRO A 164 13.72 -11.14 20.90
N LEU A 165 14.26 -12.30 20.51
CA LEU A 165 15.06 -12.43 19.29
C LEU A 165 14.22 -12.37 18.01
N PHE A 166 12.92 -12.67 18.12
CA PHE A 166 12.03 -12.73 16.97
C PHE A 166 10.93 -11.67 16.97
N LYS A 167 10.60 -11.05 18.10
CA LYS A 167 9.77 -9.83 18.15
C LYS A 167 10.41 -8.65 17.42
N ILE A 168 11.70 -8.75 17.08
CA ILE A 168 12.52 -7.74 16.38
C ILE A 168 12.85 -8.23 14.96
N ALA A 169 12.02 -9.11 14.37
CA ALA A 169 12.16 -9.42 12.96
C ALA A 169 11.66 -8.21 12.15
N ASP A 170 12.60 -7.35 11.82
CA ASP A 170 12.47 -6.15 11.02
C ASP A 170 11.87 -6.45 9.64
N VAL A 171 10.53 -6.40 9.51
CA VAL A 171 9.83 -6.62 8.24
C VAL A 171 9.38 -5.28 7.67
N ALA A 172 9.91 -4.94 6.49
CA ALA A 172 9.41 -3.82 5.69
C ALA A 172 8.16 -4.24 4.90
N LEU A 173 7.18 -3.35 4.82
CA LEU A 173 6.06 -3.49 3.89
C LEU A 173 6.33 -2.70 2.62
N SER A 174 5.92 -3.28 1.50
CA SER A 174 5.81 -2.58 0.22
C SER A 174 4.32 -2.44 -0.14
N THR A 175 3.96 -1.22 -0.52
CA THR A 175 2.70 -0.90 -1.17
C THR A 175 3.03 -0.66 -2.64
N VAL A 176 2.29 -1.28 -3.55
CA VAL A 176 2.49 -1.11 -5.00
C VAL A 176 1.14 -0.90 -5.69
N LEU A 177 1.09 0.10 -6.56
CA LEU A 177 0.00 0.31 -7.51
C LEU A 177 0.41 -0.26 -8.87
N VAL A 178 -0.41 -1.15 -9.43
CA VAL A 178 -0.24 -1.73 -10.76
C VAL A 178 -1.50 -1.56 -11.59
N SER A 179 -1.35 -1.52 -12.91
CA SER A 179 -2.46 -1.68 -13.86
C SER A 179 -2.34 -2.99 -14.61
N THR A 180 -3.46 -3.53 -15.07
CA THR A 180 -3.51 -4.79 -15.80
C THR A 180 -4.69 -4.84 -16.77
N THR A 181 -4.78 -5.90 -17.57
CA THR A 181 -5.97 -6.19 -18.37
C THR A 181 -6.92 -7.08 -17.58
N GLU A 182 -8.22 -6.95 -17.84
CA GLU A 182 -9.29 -7.63 -17.09
C GLU A 182 -9.09 -9.15 -17.01
N ASP A 183 -8.65 -9.75 -18.12
CA ASP A 183 -8.32 -11.18 -18.24
C ASP A 183 -7.35 -11.70 -17.16
N TYR A 184 -6.49 -10.84 -16.63
CA TYR A 184 -5.47 -11.22 -15.66
C TYR A 184 -5.86 -10.95 -14.21
N ILE A 185 -6.93 -10.20 -13.92
CA ILE A 185 -7.32 -9.82 -12.55
C ILE A 185 -7.48 -11.05 -11.66
N LYS A 186 -8.21 -12.07 -12.14
CA LYS A 186 -8.45 -13.31 -11.39
C LYS A 186 -7.13 -14.03 -11.08
N LYS A 187 -6.27 -14.16 -12.08
CA LYS A 187 -4.97 -14.84 -11.96
C LYS A 187 -4.02 -14.08 -11.03
N ILE A 188 -4.02 -12.74 -11.08
CA ILE A 188 -3.25 -11.88 -10.18
C ILE A 188 -3.68 -12.12 -8.73
N LYS A 189 -4.99 -12.15 -8.45
CA LYS A 189 -5.50 -12.43 -7.10
C LYS A 189 -5.11 -13.83 -6.61
N GLU A 190 -5.12 -14.83 -7.49
CA GLU A 190 -4.66 -16.19 -7.16
C GLU A 190 -3.17 -16.20 -6.78
N ILE A 191 -2.31 -15.56 -7.59
CA ILE A 191 -0.87 -15.46 -7.32
C ILE A 191 -0.61 -14.65 -6.04
N ALA A 192 -1.35 -13.55 -5.83
CA ALA A 192 -1.24 -12.75 -4.61
C ALA A 192 -1.62 -13.55 -3.36
N LYS A 193 -2.69 -14.36 -3.43
CA LYS A 193 -3.09 -15.24 -2.34
C LYS A 193 -2.01 -16.28 -2.00
N LEU A 194 -1.36 -16.86 -3.01
CA LEU A 194 -0.24 -17.79 -2.82
C LEU A 194 0.96 -17.11 -2.16
N ASN A 195 1.21 -15.85 -2.52
CA ASN A 195 2.28 -15.02 -1.96
C ASN A 195 1.87 -14.29 -0.67
N LYS A 196 0.64 -14.50 -0.18
CA LYS A 196 0.07 -13.89 1.03
C LYS A 196 0.13 -12.36 1.02
N ILE A 197 -0.17 -11.79 -0.14
CA ILE A 197 -0.26 -10.35 -0.35
C ILE A 197 -1.73 -9.95 -0.33
N PHE A 198 -1.99 -8.83 0.33
CA PHE A 198 -3.29 -8.19 0.29
C PHE A 198 -3.45 -7.42 -1.01
N VAL A 199 -4.56 -7.63 -1.73
CA VAL A 199 -4.84 -6.96 -3.01
C VAL A 199 -6.24 -6.39 -2.99
N ILE A 200 -6.37 -5.13 -3.39
CA ILE A 200 -7.66 -4.50 -3.66
C ILE A 200 -7.74 -4.05 -5.11
N GLU A 201 -8.95 -4.15 -5.66
CA GLU A 201 -9.30 -3.49 -6.91
C GLU A 201 -9.57 -2.02 -6.58
N PHE A 202 -8.61 -1.16 -6.89
CA PHE A 202 -8.69 0.27 -6.60
C PHE A 202 -9.85 0.93 -7.37
N ASP A 203 -10.17 0.43 -8.57
CA ASP A 203 -11.25 0.94 -9.41
C ASP A 203 -12.61 0.98 -8.70
N LYS A 204 -12.84 0.11 -7.70
CA LYS A 204 -14.08 0.10 -6.90
C LYS A 204 -14.24 1.31 -5.98
N PHE A 205 -13.17 2.09 -5.83
CA PHE A 205 -13.09 3.26 -4.96
C PHE A 205 -12.90 4.56 -5.74
N LEU A 206 -12.98 4.49 -7.06
CA LEU A 206 -13.16 5.66 -7.91
C LEU A 206 -14.58 6.16 -7.67
N GLU A 207 -14.71 7.38 -7.14
CA GLU A 207 -16.03 8.02 -7.09
C GLU A 207 -16.47 8.25 -8.55
N GLU A 208 -17.66 7.77 -8.93
CA GLU A 208 -18.30 8.19 -10.18
C GLU A 208 -18.65 9.68 -10.03
N ASP A 209 -18.11 10.51 -10.92
CA ASP A 209 -18.51 11.93 -11.05
C ASP A 209 -19.97 12.06 -11.53
#